data_AF-A0A9D7S5E0-F1
#
_entry.id   AF-A0A9D7S5E0-F1
#
_cell.length_a   1.000
_cell.length_b   1.000
_cell.length_c   1.000
_cell.angle_alpha   90.00
_cell.angle_beta   90.00
_cell.angle_gamma   90.00
#
_symmetry.space_group_name_H-M   'P 1'
#
loop_
_entity.id
_entity.type
_entity.pdbx_description
1 polymer ?
#
loop_
_entity_poly.entity_id
_entity_poly.type
_entity_poly.pdbx_seq_one_letter_code
_entity_poly.pdbx_strand_id
1 'polypeptide(L)'
;MRIRIKLDSAAASAKLRKWGGELREKVRKAVGTAMRAEAPAIKAEVQSHVANKLKVVRRSFPRSFTAKVIDRDTRRLPALHIGARIPWIGIHESGGTIQGKLLIPLYARVGRKAFKAHVTALMRGGNAYFIRNSCMP
;
A
#
# COMPACT_ATOMS: atom_id res chain seq x y z
N MET A 1 1.34 25.51 10.01
CA MET A 1 1.57 26.62 10.97
C MET A 1 2.57 26.16 12.03
N ARG A 2 3.68 26.89 12.24
CA ARG A 2 4.75 26.52 13.18
C ARG A 2 4.86 27.61 14.25
N ILE A 3 4.43 27.32 15.47
CA ILE A 3 4.49 28.24 16.61
C ILE A 3 5.80 28.01 17.37
N ARG A 4 6.55 29.06 17.67
CA ARG A 4 7.76 29.02 18.53
C ARG A 4 7.50 29.80 19.80
N ILE A 5 7.67 29.16 20.94
CA ILE A 5 7.54 29.77 22.27
C ILE A 5 8.94 29.78 22.90
N LYS A 6 9.42 30.95 23.32
CA LYS A 6 10.64 31.10 24.12
C LYS A 6 10.23 31.31 25.58
N LEU A 7 10.91 30.63 26.49
CA LEU A 7 10.72 30.74 27.92
C LEU A 7 12.07 31.08 28.55
N ASP A 8 12.12 32.11 29.39
CA ASP A 8 13.37 32.65 29.94
C ASP A 8 13.90 31.85 31.14
N SER A 9 13.13 30.86 31.62
CA SER A 9 13.52 29.98 32.73
C SER A 9 13.74 28.54 32.27
N ALA A 10 14.85 27.94 32.74
CA ALA A 10 15.17 26.54 32.51
C ALA A 10 14.11 25.59 33.12
N ALA A 11 13.58 25.94 34.30
CA ALA A 11 12.53 25.17 34.96
C ALA A 11 11.19 25.24 34.19
N ALA A 12 10.83 26.43 33.70
CA ALA A 12 9.64 26.60 32.86
C ALA A 12 9.76 25.82 31.55
N SER A 13 10.93 25.85 30.92
CA SER A 13 11.23 25.09 29.71
C SER A 13 11.13 23.57 29.93
N ALA A 14 11.62 23.07 31.07
CA ALA A 14 11.53 21.66 31.42
C ALA A 14 10.07 21.22 31.65
N LYS A 15 9.27 22.05 32.34
CA LYS A 15 7.84 21.81 32.58
C LYS A 15 7.04 21.80 31.27
N LEU A 16 7.32 22.74 30.36
CA LEU A 16 6.68 22.79 29.05
C LEU A 16 7.01 21.56 28.19
N ARG A 17 8.27 21.09 28.20
CA ARG A 17 8.68 19.87 27.48
C ARG A 17 7.95 18.63 28.00
N LYS A 18 7.84 18.47 29.32
CA LYS A 18 7.09 17.36 29.95
C LYS A 18 5.61 17.41 29.55
N TRP A 19 4.98 18.57 29.71
CA TRP A 19 3.58 18.77 29.33
C TRP A 19 3.33 18.50 27.84
N GLY A 20 4.21 19.00 26.96
CA GLY A 20 4.12 18.75 25.51
C GLY A 20 4.28 17.27 25.15
N GLY A 21 5.13 16.54 25.86
CA GLY A 21 5.27 15.08 25.72
C GLY A 21 4.01 14.33 26.13
N GLU A 22 3.46 14.63 27.31
CA GLU A 22 2.23 14.02 27.83
C GLU A 22 1.02 14.31 26.95
N LEU A 23 0.86 15.57 26.50
CA LEU A 23 -0.20 15.95 25.58
C LEU A 23 -0.10 15.18 24.27
N ARG A 24 1.11 15.11 23.69
CA ARG A 24 1.34 14.39 22.44
C ARG A 24 1.01 12.90 22.58
N GLU A 25 1.34 12.29 23.71
CA GLU A 25 1.00 10.90 23.98
C GLU A 25 -0.51 10.69 24.10
N LYS A 26 -1.22 11.57 24.83
CA LYS A 26 -2.68 11.54 24.96
C LYS A 26 -3.36 11.68 23.59
N VAL A 27 -2.94 12.66 22.79
CA VAL A 27 -3.45 12.86 21.42
C VAL A 27 -3.18 11.63 20.56
N ARG A 28 -1.96 11.08 20.59
CA ARG A 28 -1.61 9.88 19.81
C ARG A 28 -2.50 8.70 20.18
N LYS A 29 -2.69 8.45 21.48
CA LYS A 29 -3.57 7.37 21.98
C LYS A 29 -5.01 7.59 21.52
N ALA A 30 -5.54 8.81 21.66
CA ALA A 30 -6.90 9.14 21.23
C ALA A 30 -7.10 8.94 19.72
N VAL A 31 -6.18 9.44 18.89
CA VAL A 31 -6.21 9.25 17.43
C VAL A 31 -6.12 7.78 17.07
N GLY A 32 -5.22 7.02 17.71
CA GLY A 32 -5.10 5.59 17.46
C GLY A 32 -6.37 4.83 17.80
N THR A 33 -7.05 5.18 18.89
CA THR A 33 -8.34 4.58 19.27
C THR A 33 -9.44 4.94 18.28
N ALA A 34 -9.57 6.22 17.90
CA ALA A 34 -10.54 6.66 16.92
C ALA A 34 -10.34 5.95 15.57
N MET A 35 -9.11 5.87 15.07
CA MET A 35 -8.78 5.14 13.84
C MET A 35 -9.14 3.66 13.92
N ARG A 36 -8.93 3.00 15.07
CA ARG A 36 -9.33 1.59 15.24
C ARG A 36 -10.85 1.42 15.23
N ALA A 37 -11.59 2.38 15.77
CA ALA A 37 -13.05 2.37 15.76
C ALA A 37 -13.62 2.57 14.35
N GLU A 38 -13.03 3.46 13.55
CA GLU A 38 -13.48 3.76 12.18
C GLU A 38 -12.94 2.79 11.12
N ALA A 39 -11.82 2.12 11.40
CA ALA A 39 -11.17 1.19 10.47
C ALA A 39 -12.10 0.16 9.81
N PRO A 40 -13.06 -0.49 10.51
CA PRO A 40 -13.97 -1.44 9.90
C PRO A 40 -14.90 -0.80 8.85
N ALA A 41 -15.39 0.41 9.11
CA ALA A 41 -16.29 1.14 8.20
C ALA A 41 -15.53 1.55 6.92
N ILE A 42 -14.36 2.18 7.08
CA ILE A 42 -13.52 2.58 5.95
C ILE A 42 -13.07 1.33 5.15
N LYS A 43 -12.73 0.24 5.83
CA LYS A 43 -12.43 -1.04 5.17
C LYS A 43 -13.61 -1.51 4.31
N ALA A 44 -14.83 -1.52 4.85
CA ALA A 44 -16.01 -1.97 4.12
C ALA A 44 -16.28 -1.11 2.88
N GLU A 45 -16.11 0.21 3.01
CA GLU A 45 -16.23 1.16 1.90
C GLU A 45 -15.20 0.88 0.81
N VAL A 46 -13.92 0.71 1.17
CA VAL A 46 -12.85 0.37 0.21
C VAL A 46 -13.14 -0.97 -0.46
N GLN A 47 -13.59 -1.98 0.28
CA GLN A 47 -13.96 -3.28 -0.28
C GLN A 47 -15.08 -3.16 -1.32
N SER A 48 -16.12 -2.37 -1.03
CA SER A 48 -17.22 -2.10 -1.95
C SER A 48 -16.74 -1.32 -3.18
N HIS A 49 -15.96 -0.27 -2.97
CA HIS A 49 -15.41 0.57 -4.03
C HIS A 49 -14.59 -0.26 -5.03
N VAL A 50 -13.67 -1.08 -4.52
CA VAL A 50 -12.81 -1.93 -5.34
C VAL A 50 -13.63 -3.02 -6.05
N ALA A 51 -14.59 -3.65 -5.38
CA ALA A 51 -15.46 -4.65 -5.98
C ALA A 51 -16.20 -4.09 -7.21
N ASN A 52 -16.72 -2.87 -7.07
CA ASN A 52 -17.45 -2.17 -8.12
C ASN A 52 -16.55 -1.70 -9.26
N LYS A 53 -15.43 -1.04 -8.95
CA LYS A 53 -14.52 -0.48 -9.97
C LYS A 53 -13.82 -1.55 -10.80
N LEU A 54 -13.41 -2.66 -10.17
CA LEU A 54 -12.69 -3.74 -10.86
C LEU A 54 -13.63 -4.84 -11.39
N LYS A 55 -14.96 -4.68 -11.26
CA LYS A 55 -15.97 -5.69 -11.66
C LYS A 55 -15.60 -7.10 -11.18
N VAL A 56 -15.27 -7.20 -9.89
CA VAL A 56 -14.61 -8.39 -9.36
C VAL A 56 -15.56 -9.58 -9.29
N VAL A 57 -15.28 -10.62 -10.08
CA VAL A 57 -16.09 -11.84 -10.12
C VAL A 57 -15.92 -12.69 -8.86
N ARG A 58 -14.71 -12.69 -8.26
CA ARG A 58 -14.39 -13.52 -7.08
C ARG A 58 -14.54 -12.73 -5.78
N ARG A 59 -15.53 -13.13 -4.95
CA ARG A 59 -15.77 -12.55 -3.61
C ARG A 59 -14.57 -12.61 -2.65
N SER A 60 -13.63 -13.54 -2.86
CA SER A 60 -12.43 -13.66 -2.03
C SER A 60 -11.46 -12.48 -2.20
N PHE A 61 -11.50 -11.78 -3.34
CA PHE A 61 -10.59 -10.69 -3.62
C PHE A 61 -10.89 -9.42 -2.80
N PRO A 62 -12.12 -8.85 -2.78
CA PRO A 62 -12.41 -7.72 -1.90
C PRO A 62 -12.24 -8.10 -0.43
N ARG A 63 -12.58 -9.34 -0.05
CA ARG A 63 -12.35 -9.86 1.31
C ARG A 63 -10.88 -9.91 1.73
N SER A 64 -9.93 -9.90 0.79
CA SER A 64 -8.49 -9.90 1.08
C SER A 64 -7.95 -8.57 1.60
N PHE A 65 -8.72 -7.48 1.49
CA PHE A 65 -8.35 -6.19 2.04
C PHE A 65 -8.47 -6.21 3.56
N THR A 66 -7.42 -5.73 4.23
CA THR A 66 -7.32 -5.63 5.69
C THR A 66 -6.97 -4.21 6.06
N ALA A 67 -7.52 -3.75 7.19
CA ALA A 67 -7.20 -2.46 7.77
C ALA A 67 -6.28 -2.68 8.98
N LYS A 68 -5.19 -1.92 9.05
CA LYS A 68 -4.21 -1.99 10.12
C LYS A 68 -3.84 -0.58 10.56
N VAL A 69 -4.00 -0.29 11.85
CA VAL A 69 -3.50 0.96 12.44
C VAL A 69 -2.03 0.77 12.78
N ILE A 70 -1.17 1.58 12.18
CA ILE A 70 0.27 1.62 12.39
C ILE A 70 0.56 2.69 13.44
N ASP A 71 0.99 2.27 14.63
CA ASP A 71 1.23 3.15 15.80
C ASP A 71 2.57 2.82 16.51
N ARG A 72 3.52 2.23 15.77
CA ARG A 72 4.82 1.83 16.34
C ARG A 72 5.78 3.01 16.53
N ASP A 73 5.74 3.99 15.63
CA ASP A 73 6.62 5.17 15.69
C ASP A 73 6.00 6.26 16.58
N THR A 74 6.58 6.46 17.77
CA THR A 74 6.14 7.47 18.74
C THR A 74 6.38 8.90 18.29
N ARG A 75 7.21 9.10 17.25
CA ARG A 75 7.50 10.42 16.66
C ARG A 75 6.51 10.81 15.57
N ARG A 76 5.55 9.95 15.22
CA ARG A 76 4.52 10.20 14.21
C ARG A 76 3.14 9.97 14.81
N LEU A 77 2.13 10.56 14.17
CA LEU A 77 0.75 10.20 14.48
C LEU A 77 0.46 8.79 13.94
N PRO A 78 -0.50 8.07 14.54
CA PRO A 78 -0.91 6.77 14.03
C PRO A 78 -1.45 6.94 12.61
N ALA A 79 -1.24 5.93 11.76
CA ALA A 79 -1.75 5.91 10.39
C ALA A 79 -2.64 4.70 10.17
N LEU A 80 -3.76 4.87 9.48
CA LEU A 80 -4.59 3.77 9.01
C LEU A 80 -4.05 3.28 7.66
N HIS A 81 -3.60 2.03 7.62
CA HIS A 81 -3.19 1.37 6.38
C HIS A 81 -4.27 0.39 5.94
N ILE A 82 -4.74 0.54 4.70
CA ILE A 82 -5.67 -0.41 4.06
C ILE A 82 -4.93 -1.06 2.91
N GLY A 83 -4.75 -2.38 2.98
CA GLY A 83 -3.97 -3.13 2.01
C GLY A 83 -4.55 -4.52 1.78
N ALA A 84 -4.35 -5.05 0.58
CA ALA A 84 -4.78 -6.39 0.22
C ALA A 84 -3.67 -7.42 0.42
N ARG A 85 -4.03 -8.65 0.79
CA ARG A 85 -3.07 -9.77 0.91
C ARG A 85 -2.44 -10.20 -0.42
N ILE A 86 -2.98 -9.71 -1.53
CA ILE A 86 -2.60 -10.15 -2.87
C ILE A 86 -1.49 -9.23 -3.39
N PRO A 87 -0.26 -9.75 -3.57
CA PRO A 87 0.95 -8.94 -3.73
C PRO A 87 1.02 -8.18 -5.06
N TRP A 88 0.26 -8.58 -6.08
CA TRP A 88 0.26 -7.93 -7.39
C TRP A 88 -0.79 -6.83 -7.56
N ILE A 89 -1.62 -6.57 -6.55
CA ILE A 89 -2.59 -5.46 -6.61
C ILE A 89 -1.81 -4.15 -6.61
N GLY A 90 -2.10 -3.28 -7.57
CA GLY A 90 -1.41 -2.00 -7.76
C GLY A 90 -0.14 -2.07 -8.64
N ILE A 91 0.34 -3.27 -9.05
CA ILE A 91 1.49 -3.38 -9.97
C ILE A 91 1.26 -2.63 -11.29
N HIS A 92 0.00 -2.50 -11.72
CA HIS A 92 -0.34 -1.73 -12.92
C HIS A 92 -0.24 -0.20 -12.72
N GLU A 93 -0.26 0.29 -11.48
CA GLU A 93 -0.17 1.72 -11.14
C GLU A 93 1.27 2.12 -10.77
N SER A 94 1.95 1.32 -9.95
CA SER A 94 3.30 1.62 -9.43
C SER A 94 4.42 0.89 -10.16
N GLY A 95 4.09 -0.03 -11.08
CA GLY A 95 5.05 -0.94 -11.68
C GLY A 95 5.48 -2.04 -10.71
N GLY A 96 6.02 -3.14 -11.23
CA GLY A 96 6.50 -4.22 -10.39
C GLY A 96 7.24 -5.30 -11.17
N THR A 97 8.29 -5.85 -10.58
CA THR A 97 9.05 -6.95 -11.15
C THR A 97 8.42 -8.27 -10.70
N ILE A 98 7.80 -9.00 -11.63
CA ILE A 98 7.32 -10.36 -11.34
C ILE A 98 8.44 -11.34 -11.69
N GLN A 99 9.03 -11.97 -10.68
CA GLN A 99 10.02 -13.04 -10.85
C GLN A 99 9.32 -14.41 -10.79
N GLY A 100 9.56 -15.27 -11.78
CA GLY A 100 9.01 -16.63 -11.86
C GLY A 100 8.25 -16.92 -13.16
N LYS A 101 7.66 -18.11 -13.24
CA LYS A 101 6.83 -18.54 -14.40
C LYS A 101 5.52 -17.73 -14.40
N LEU A 102 5.49 -16.62 -15.13
CA LEU A 102 4.31 -15.79 -15.28
C LEU A 102 3.34 -16.43 -16.30
N LEU A 103 2.17 -16.87 -15.82
CA LEU A 103 1.07 -17.23 -16.71
C LEU A 103 0.40 -15.91 -17.13
N ILE A 104 0.73 -15.39 -18.31
CA ILE A 104 0.02 -14.24 -18.89
C ILE A 104 -1.33 -14.79 -19.38
N PRO A 105 -2.47 -14.40 -18.78
CA PRO A 105 -3.77 -14.86 -19.23
C PRO A 105 -4.04 -14.22 -20.60
N LEU A 106 -3.77 -14.99 -21.65
CA LEU A 106 -4.25 -14.66 -22.96
C LEU A 106 -5.73 -15.03 -22.97
N TYR A 107 -6.59 -14.07 -23.32
CA TYR A 107 -8.02 -14.32 -23.49
C TYR A 107 -8.18 -15.33 -24.63
N ALA A 108 -8.26 -16.63 -24.30
CA ALA A 108 -8.33 -17.82 -25.17
C ALA A 108 -7.00 -18.58 -25.43
N ARG A 109 -7.14 -19.78 -26.01
CA ARG A 109 -6.04 -20.69 -26.36
C ARG A 109 -5.23 -20.07 -27.51
N VAL A 110 -4.10 -19.44 -27.18
CA VAL A 110 -3.26 -18.78 -28.17
C VAL A 110 -2.31 -19.79 -28.81
N GLY A 111 -2.51 -20.06 -30.09
CA GLY A 111 -1.58 -20.88 -30.89
C GLY A 111 -0.23 -20.21 -31.10
N ARG A 112 0.78 -21.00 -31.46
CA ARG A 112 2.18 -20.56 -31.67
C ARG A 112 2.32 -19.27 -32.49
N LYS A 113 1.53 -19.12 -33.57
CA LYS A 113 1.60 -17.95 -34.46
C LYS A 113 1.16 -16.66 -33.78
N ALA A 114 0.02 -16.69 -33.09
CA ALA A 114 -0.52 -15.53 -32.39
C ALA A 114 0.36 -15.14 -31.20
N PHE A 115 0.90 -16.12 -30.46
CA PHE A 115 1.86 -15.87 -29.39
C PHE A 115 3.11 -15.16 -29.92
N LYS A 116 3.68 -15.67 -31.03
CA LYS A 116 4.83 -15.04 -31.68
C LYS A 116 4.53 -13.61 -32.13
N ALA A 117 3.32 -13.35 -32.65
CA ALA A 117 2.89 -12.01 -33.06
C ALA A 117 2.87 -11.04 -31.87
N HIS A 118 2.32 -11.45 -30.72
CA HIS A 118 2.32 -10.64 -29.51
C HIS A 118 3.73 -10.33 -29.00
N VAL A 119 4.60 -11.35 -28.90
CA VAL A 119 6.00 -11.15 -28.50
C VAL A 119 6.72 -10.20 -29.46
N THR A 120 6.50 -10.36 -30.77
CA THR A 120 7.12 -9.48 -31.78
C THR A 120 6.63 -8.04 -31.65
N ALA A 121 5.34 -7.82 -31.38
CA ALA A 121 4.79 -6.49 -31.16
C ALA A 121 5.40 -5.83 -29.91
N LEU A 122 5.56 -6.59 -28.82
CA LEU A 122 6.19 -6.11 -27.59
C LEU A 122 7.67 -5.75 -27.80
N MET A 123 8.42 -6.59 -28.52
CA MET A 123 9.82 -6.33 -28.88
C MET A 123 9.94 -5.09 -29.77
N ARG A 124 9.06 -4.93 -30.77
CA ARG A 124 9.05 -3.76 -31.67
C ARG A 124 8.71 -2.47 -30.93
N GLY A 125 7.81 -2.54 -29.95
CA GLY A 125 7.43 -1.39 -29.13
C GLY A 125 8.43 -1.01 -28.03
N GLY A 126 9.55 -1.74 -27.90
CA GLY A 126 10.53 -1.52 -26.83
C GLY A 126 10.04 -1.90 -25.43
N ASN A 127 8.89 -2.58 -25.34
CA ASN A 127 8.23 -2.93 -24.07
C ASN A 127 8.64 -4.31 -23.55
N ALA A 128 9.50 -5.03 -24.28
CA ALA A 128 10.04 -6.32 -23.87
C ALA A 128 11.47 -6.50 -24.39
N TYR A 129 12.25 -7.29 -23.66
CA TYR A 129 13.57 -7.76 -24.06
C TYR A 129 13.78 -9.20 -23.57
N PHE A 130 14.60 -9.97 -24.29
CA PHE A 130 14.96 -11.31 -23.86
C PHE A 130 16.13 -11.24 -22.86
N ILE A 131 15.96 -11.84 -21.70
CA ILE A 131 17.06 -12.08 -20.75
C ILE A 131 17.77 -13.35 -21.21
N ARG A 132 19.05 -13.23 -21.58
CA ARG A 132 19.91 -14.40 -21.73
C ARG A 132 20.27 -14.89 -20.33
N ASN A 133 19.78 -16.06 -19.94
CA ASN A 133 20.35 -16.76 -18.81
C ASN A 133 21.74 -17.25 -19.22
N SER A 134 22.79 -16.48 -18.92
CA SER A 134 24.13 -17.07 -18.77
C SER A 134 24.03 -18.02 -17.58
N CYS A 135 24.31 -19.29 -17.83
CA CYS A 135 24.18 -20.39 -16.88
C CYS A 135 24.59 -19.99 -15.45
N MET A 136 23.73 -20.28 -14.47
CA MET A 136 24.21 -20.54 -13.11
C MET A 136 25.23 -21.68 -13.19
N PRO A 137 26.36 -21.62 -12.46
CA PRO A 137 27.17 -22.81 -12.20
C PRO A 137 26.34 -23.90 -11.49
#